data_AF-G5C5U8-F1
#
_entry.id   AF-G5C5U8-F1
#
_cell.length_a   1.000
_cell.length_b   1.000
_cell.length_c   1.000
_cell.angle_alpha   90.00
_cell.angle_beta   90.00
_cell.angle_gamma   90.00
#
_symmetry.space_group_name_H-M   'P 1'
#
loop_
_entity.id
_entity.type
_entity.pdbx_description
1 polymer ?
#
loop_
_entity_poly.entity_id
_entity_poly.type
_entity_poly.pdbx_seq_one_letter_code
_entity_poly.pdbx_strand_id
1 'polypeptide(L)'
;LSVKYGRFRGQKISAWELINSEYFSEDWRRKLLQRGRRSQGWSALRQVVTAITALVEAAEKQAPQATFRGLRKQVSASDLFRSQLINKQTLDELTQGKRTVEEVTEMDSVRQSLEGGNFIAGVLIQATNEKMSISEALRRNILRPGTALVLLEAQAATGFIIDPVQNQKLTVEEAFAAGMFSRETYVKLLSAERAVTGYTDPYSGEQISLFQAMQRDLIVHNHGIRLLEAQIATGGIIDPMHSHRVPVDVAYQRGYFDHEMNRVLEDPSDDTKGFFDPNTHENLTYLQLLERCVEDPETGLYMLQI
;
A
#
# COMPACT_ATOMS: atom_id res chain seq x y z
N LEU A 1 -16.51 -21.19 -1.82
CA LEU A 1 -17.77 -20.43 -1.86
C LEU A 1 -17.54 -19.18 -2.68
N SER A 2 -18.46 -18.82 -3.58
CA SER A 2 -18.38 -17.55 -4.31
C SER A 2 -19.15 -16.51 -3.50
N VAL A 3 -18.44 -15.62 -2.83
CA VAL A 3 -19.04 -14.60 -1.98
C VAL A 3 -19.37 -13.39 -2.87
N LYS A 4 -20.64 -12.99 -2.87
CA LYS A 4 -21.13 -11.91 -3.76
C LYS A 4 -20.92 -10.50 -3.20
N TYR A 5 -20.60 -10.39 -1.91
CA TYR A 5 -20.55 -9.13 -1.15
C TYR A 5 -19.45 -9.20 -0.05
N GLY A 6 -19.02 -8.06 0.50
CA GLY A 6 -18.00 -7.97 1.56
C GLY A 6 -16.54 -8.15 1.15
N ARG A 7 -15.65 -8.26 2.14
CA ARG A 7 -14.17 -8.34 1.97
C ARG A 7 -13.71 -9.43 0.98
N PHE A 8 -14.59 -10.38 0.75
CA PHE A 8 -14.41 -11.60 0.01
C PHE A 8 -15.11 -11.60 -1.35
N ARG A 9 -15.65 -10.44 -1.75
CA ARG A 9 -16.40 -10.27 -2.99
C ARG A 9 -15.54 -10.67 -4.20
N GLY A 10 -16.05 -11.63 -4.98
CA GLY A 10 -15.38 -12.12 -6.19
C GLY A 10 -14.24 -13.10 -5.93
N GLN A 11 -13.91 -13.41 -4.67
CA GLN A 11 -12.88 -14.38 -4.30
C GLN A 11 -13.51 -15.77 -4.05
N LYS A 12 -12.76 -16.84 -4.34
CA LYS A 12 -13.13 -18.22 -3.97
C LYS A 12 -12.55 -18.54 -2.60
N ILE A 13 -13.40 -18.59 -1.57
CA ILE A 13 -12.97 -18.82 -0.18
C ILE A 13 -13.58 -20.10 0.39
N SER A 14 -12.82 -20.79 1.25
CA SER A 14 -13.29 -21.98 1.94
C SER A 14 -14.33 -21.62 3.02
N ALA A 15 -15.22 -22.56 3.34
CA ALA A 15 -16.17 -22.36 4.45
C ALA A 15 -15.44 -22.16 5.79
N TRP A 16 -14.25 -22.74 5.94
CA TRP A 16 -13.43 -22.65 7.14
C TRP A 16 -12.85 -21.24 7.35
N GLU A 17 -12.31 -20.63 6.29
CA GLU A 17 -11.83 -19.24 6.31
C GLU A 17 -12.97 -18.25 6.59
N LEU A 18 -14.19 -18.54 6.10
CA LEU A 18 -15.34 -17.73 6.43
C LEU A 18 -15.73 -17.86 7.90
N ILE A 19 -15.78 -19.07 8.46
CA ILE A 19 -16.12 -19.29 9.89
C ILE A 19 -15.11 -18.64 10.83
N ASN A 20 -13.82 -18.61 10.45
CA ASN A 20 -12.77 -17.98 11.22
C ASN A 20 -12.60 -16.48 10.96
N SER A 21 -13.44 -15.89 10.10
CA SER A 21 -13.50 -14.44 9.91
C SER A 21 -14.28 -13.73 11.02
N GLU A 22 -14.25 -12.40 11.00
CA GLU A 22 -14.97 -11.52 11.93
C GLU A 22 -16.49 -11.57 11.80
N TYR A 23 -17.02 -12.17 10.73
CA TYR A 23 -18.46 -12.35 10.56
C TYR A 23 -19.04 -13.29 11.64
N PHE A 24 -18.20 -14.02 12.39
CA PHE A 24 -18.65 -14.99 13.40
C PHE A 24 -17.93 -14.81 14.74
N SER A 25 -18.71 -14.60 15.79
CA SER A 25 -18.24 -14.58 17.18
C SER A 25 -17.85 -15.97 17.68
N GLU A 26 -17.01 -16.04 18.73
CA GLU A 26 -16.65 -17.31 19.38
C GLU A 26 -17.87 -18.14 19.81
N ASP A 27 -18.90 -17.48 20.33
CA ASP A 27 -20.13 -18.17 20.75
C ASP A 27 -20.85 -18.83 19.58
N TRP A 28 -20.81 -18.19 18.41
CA TRP A 28 -21.39 -18.73 17.21
C TRP A 28 -20.58 -19.93 16.68
N ARG A 29 -19.24 -19.86 16.73
CA ARG A 29 -18.33 -20.97 16.40
C ARG A 29 -18.56 -22.18 17.31
N ARG A 30 -18.74 -21.96 18.62
CA ARG A 30 -19.05 -23.02 19.60
C ARG A 30 -20.40 -23.68 19.31
N LYS A 31 -21.44 -22.91 18.98
CA LYS A 31 -22.76 -23.44 18.57
C LYS A 31 -22.68 -24.28 17.29
N LEU A 32 -21.82 -23.88 16.36
CA LEU A 32 -21.58 -24.63 15.12
C LEU A 32 -20.93 -25.99 15.37
N LEU A 33 -19.89 -26.03 16.21
CA LEU A 33 -19.20 -27.27 16.58
C LEU A 33 -20.13 -28.24 17.34
N GLN A 34 -21.02 -27.71 18.19
CA GLN A 34 -22.04 -28.52 18.87
C GLN A 34 -23.09 -29.10 17.91
N ARG A 35 -23.46 -28.37 16.85
CA ARG A 35 -24.38 -28.86 15.82
C ARG A 35 -23.72 -29.88 14.89
N GLY A 36 -22.46 -29.63 14.48
CA GLY A 36 -21.69 -30.54 13.62
C GLY A 36 -21.48 -31.92 14.24
N ARG A 37 -21.36 -32.02 15.57
CA ARG A 37 -21.29 -33.30 16.30
C ARG A 37 -22.61 -34.10 16.30
N ARG A 38 -23.76 -33.45 16.04
CA ARG A 38 -25.09 -34.07 16.09
C ARG A 38 -25.67 -34.40 14.71
N SER A 39 -25.09 -33.87 13.63
CA SER A 39 -25.61 -34.02 12.27
C SER A 39 -24.71 -34.92 11.42
N GLN A 40 -25.18 -36.12 11.08
CA GLN A 40 -24.64 -36.88 9.95
C GLN A 40 -25.28 -36.37 8.66
N GLY A 41 -24.50 -35.70 7.79
CA GLY A 41 -24.91 -35.52 6.40
C GLY A 41 -24.54 -34.20 5.73
N TRP A 42 -24.32 -34.29 4.42
CA TRP A 42 -24.03 -33.20 3.48
C TRP A 42 -25.10 -32.10 3.44
N SER A 43 -26.33 -32.40 3.84
CA SER A 43 -27.44 -31.43 3.93
C SER A 43 -27.24 -30.42 5.06
N ALA A 44 -26.69 -30.83 6.21
CA ALA A 44 -26.39 -29.94 7.33
C ALA A 44 -25.27 -28.96 6.99
N LEU A 45 -24.24 -29.42 6.26
CA LEU A 45 -23.16 -28.56 5.75
C LEU A 45 -23.69 -27.51 4.76
N ARG A 46 -24.61 -27.87 3.86
CA ARG A 46 -25.26 -26.91 2.97
C ARG A 46 -26.07 -25.86 3.73
N GLN A 47 -26.84 -26.26 4.74
CA GLN A 47 -27.60 -25.30 5.56
C GLN A 47 -26.69 -24.35 6.34
N VAL A 48 -25.58 -24.86 6.88
CA VAL A 48 -24.55 -24.05 7.53
C VAL A 48 -23.97 -23.03 6.56
N VAL A 49 -23.56 -23.47 5.36
CA VAL A 49 -23.04 -22.57 4.32
C VAL A 49 -24.05 -21.51 3.91
N THR A 50 -25.33 -21.87 3.75
CA THR A 50 -26.39 -20.91 3.41
C THR A 50 -26.63 -19.90 4.53
N ALA A 51 -26.66 -20.36 5.79
CA ALA A 51 -26.81 -19.47 6.95
C ALA A 51 -25.61 -18.52 7.12
N ILE A 52 -24.41 -19.03 6.92
CA ILE A 52 -23.15 -18.25 6.88
C ILE A 52 -23.25 -17.17 5.79
N THR A 53 -23.64 -17.56 4.58
CA THR A 53 -23.73 -16.63 3.44
C THR A 53 -24.79 -15.55 3.70
N ALA A 54 -25.96 -15.93 4.23
CA ALA A 54 -27.04 -15.00 4.56
C ALA A 54 -26.68 -14.02 5.70
N LEU A 55 -25.92 -14.47 6.70
CA LEU A 55 -25.43 -13.60 7.79
C LEU A 55 -24.41 -12.60 7.29
N VAL A 56 -23.47 -13.04 6.44
CA VAL A 56 -22.53 -12.15 5.75
C VAL A 56 -23.30 -11.15 4.89
N GLU A 57 -24.26 -11.60 4.07
CA GLU A 57 -25.08 -10.71 3.25
C GLU A 57 -25.92 -9.70 4.06
N ALA A 58 -26.47 -10.11 5.20
CA ALA A 58 -27.24 -9.21 6.07
C ALA A 58 -26.35 -8.18 6.76
N ALA A 59 -25.17 -8.60 7.26
CA ALA A 59 -24.18 -7.71 7.86
C ALA A 59 -23.64 -6.69 6.84
N GLU A 60 -23.39 -7.13 5.61
CA GLU A 60 -22.92 -6.30 4.50
C GLU A 60 -23.99 -5.35 3.96
N LYS A 61 -25.28 -5.69 4.06
CA LYS A 61 -26.39 -4.83 3.61
C LYS A 61 -26.82 -3.77 4.62
N GLN A 62 -26.52 -3.94 5.91
CA GLN A 62 -26.97 -3.03 6.97
C GLN A 62 -25.93 -1.98 7.38
N ALA A 63 -24.63 -2.21 7.16
CA ALA A 63 -23.64 -1.19 7.47
C ALA A 63 -23.53 -0.18 6.30
N PRO A 64 -23.72 1.12 6.53
CA PRO A 64 -23.04 2.11 5.71
C PRO A 64 -21.55 1.82 5.89
N GLN A 65 -20.95 1.11 4.95
CA GLN A 65 -19.52 0.90 4.95
C GLN A 65 -18.90 2.25 4.63
N ALA A 66 -18.53 3.01 5.67
CA ALA A 66 -17.66 4.16 5.49
C ALA A 66 -16.42 3.68 4.73
N THR A 67 -16.27 4.18 3.50
CA THR A 67 -15.17 3.83 2.61
C THR A 67 -14.30 5.04 2.37
N PHE A 68 -13.00 4.79 2.35
CA PHE A 68 -11.95 5.78 2.16
C PHE A 68 -11.27 5.54 0.82
N ARG A 69 -10.85 6.60 0.15
CA ARG A 69 -10.03 6.46 -1.06
C ARG A 69 -8.64 5.96 -0.66
N GLY A 70 -8.28 4.74 -1.05
CA GLY A 70 -6.93 4.21 -0.93
C GLY A 70 -6.07 4.52 -2.16
N LEU A 71 -4.95 3.81 -2.28
CA LEU A 71 -3.95 4.03 -3.32
C LEU A 71 -4.49 3.70 -4.72
N ARG A 72 -5.27 2.62 -4.84
CA ARG A 72 -5.84 2.12 -6.10
C ARG A 72 -7.30 1.64 -5.96
N LYS A 73 -7.75 1.35 -4.73
CA LYS A 73 -9.10 0.85 -4.42
C LYS A 73 -9.70 1.61 -3.24
N GLN A 74 -11.00 1.47 -3.05
CA GLN A 74 -11.67 1.92 -1.82
C GLN A 74 -11.26 1.02 -0.65
N VAL A 75 -11.03 1.63 0.51
CA VAL A 75 -10.63 0.98 1.77
C VAL A 75 -11.80 1.06 2.73
N SER A 76 -12.21 -0.04 3.35
CA SER A 76 -13.31 0.00 4.32
C SER A 76 -12.82 0.47 5.70
N ALA A 77 -13.72 1.05 6.50
CA ALA A 77 -13.43 1.35 7.91
C ALA A 77 -12.97 0.10 8.70
N SER A 78 -13.52 -1.07 8.38
CA SER A 78 -13.09 -2.35 8.97
C SER A 78 -11.65 -2.70 8.62
N ASP A 79 -11.20 -2.41 7.40
CA ASP A 79 -9.81 -2.65 6.99
C ASP A 79 -8.86 -1.71 7.73
N LEU A 80 -9.22 -0.43 7.89
CA LEU A 80 -8.45 0.50 8.72
C LEU A 80 -8.35 0.03 10.18
N PHE A 81 -9.44 -0.49 10.75
CA PHE A 81 -9.45 -1.03 12.11
C PHE A 81 -8.56 -2.28 12.25
N ARG A 82 -8.65 -3.23 11.30
CA ARG A 82 -7.79 -4.43 11.28
C ARG A 82 -6.33 -4.11 11.05
N SER A 83 -6.05 -3.01 10.36
CA SER A 83 -4.70 -2.47 10.19
C SER A 83 -4.25 -1.63 11.37
N GLN A 84 -5.05 -1.56 12.46
CA GLN A 84 -4.75 -0.84 13.68
C GLN A 84 -4.54 0.67 13.47
N LEU A 85 -5.09 1.24 12.39
CA LEU A 85 -5.00 2.66 12.05
C LEU A 85 -6.05 3.50 12.76
N ILE A 86 -7.18 2.88 13.08
CA ILE A 86 -8.26 3.43 13.90
C ILE A 86 -8.59 2.45 15.02
N ASN A 87 -9.10 2.96 16.14
CA ASN A 87 -9.54 2.14 17.25
C ASN A 87 -11.02 1.77 17.13
N LYS A 88 -11.50 0.91 18.03
CA LYS A 88 -12.89 0.44 18.03
C LYS A 88 -13.90 1.56 18.22
N GLN A 89 -13.58 2.55 19.06
CA GLN A 89 -14.44 3.71 19.28
C GLN A 89 -14.67 4.49 17.98
N THR A 90 -13.59 4.77 17.22
CA THR A 90 -13.68 5.48 15.94
C THR A 90 -14.47 4.68 14.91
N LEU A 91 -14.31 3.36 14.85
CA LEU A 91 -15.11 2.49 13.97
C LEU A 91 -16.61 2.54 14.34
N ASP A 92 -16.93 2.46 15.63
CA ASP A 92 -18.30 2.51 16.13
C ASP A 92 -18.94 3.90 15.85
N GLU A 93 -18.19 4.99 16.02
CA GLU A 93 -18.61 6.35 15.73
C GLU A 93 -18.87 6.58 14.23
N LEU A 94 -18.01 6.06 13.35
CA LEU A 94 -18.23 6.08 11.89
C LEU A 94 -19.50 5.31 11.51
N THR A 95 -19.69 4.12 12.09
CA THR A 95 -20.86 3.27 11.81
C THR A 95 -22.16 3.92 12.29
N GLN A 96 -22.10 4.69 13.39
CA GLN A 96 -23.23 5.44 13.94
C GLN A 96 -23.45 6.81 13.26
N GLY A 97 -22.57 7.21 12.32
CA GLY A 97 -22.62 8.53 11.67
C GLY A 97 -22.31 9.70 12.59
N LYS A 98 -21.65 9.46 13.74
CA LYS A 98 -21.22 10.50 14.69
C LYS A 98 -19.95 11.22 14.24
N ARG A 99 -19.17 10.55 13.40
CA ARG A 99 -17.92 11.05 12.82
C ARG A 99 -17.97 10.82 11.31
N THR A 100 -17.44 11.75 10.53
CA THR A 100 -17.46 11.65 9.07
C THR A 100 -16.22 10.95 8.52
N VAL A 101 -16.27 10.53 7.24
CA VAL A 101 -15.12 9.94 6.54
C VAL A 101 -14.00 10.97 6.44
N GLU A 102 -14.32 12.23 6.18
CA GLU A 102 -13.37 13.33 6.06
C GLU A 102 -12.63 13.54 7.40
N GLU A 103 -13.35 13.62 8.52
CA GLU A 103 -12.77 13.79 9.86
C GLU A 103 -11.84 12.65 10.29
N VAL A 104 -12.06 11.44 9.78
CA VAL A 104 -11.17 10.29 10.03
C VAL A 104 -10.02 10.27 9.03
N THR A 105 -10.22 10.73 7.80
CA THR A 105 -9.16 10.84 6.79
C THR A 105 -8.09 11.84 7.21
N GLU A 106 -8.48 12.95 7.86
CA GLU A 106 -7.55 13.97 8.39
C GLU A 106 -6.74 13.51 9.61
N MET A 107 -7.03 12.34 10.20
CA MET A 107 -6.16 11.78 11.25
C MET A 107 -4.82 11.40 10.63
N ASP A 108 -3.70 11.85 11.23
CA ASP A 108 -2.37 11.63 10.67
C ASP A 108 -2.06 10.16 10.35
N SER A 109 -2.44 9.22 11.23
CA SER A 109 -2.26 7.78 11.01
C SER A 109 -3.01 7.27 9.77
N VAL A 110 -4.22 7.78 9.53
CA VAL A 110 -5.07 7.39 8.41
C VAL A 110 -4.61 8.06 7.13
N ARG A 111 -4.35 9.37 7.16
CA ARG A 111 -3.82 10.14 6.04
C ARG A 111 -2.50 9.55 5.53
N GLN A 112 -1.54 9.32 6.42
CA GLN A 112 -0.26 8.72 6.07
C GLN A 112 -0.43 7.30 5.51
N SER A 113 -1.41 6.53 6.00
CA SER A 113 -1.70 5.20 5.47
C SER A 113 -2.29 5.22 4.06
N LEU A 114 -3.29 6.08 3.84
CA LEU A 114 -4.05 6.14 2.60
C LEU A 114 -3.29 6.85 1.48
N GLU A 115 -2.55 7.89 1.82
CA GLU A 115 -1.90 8.77 0.84
C GLU A 115 -0.38 8.67 0.85
N GLY A 116 0.22 8.21 1.94
CA GLY A 116 1.65 8.33 2.19
C GLY A 116 2.08 9.77 2.53
N GLY A 117 3.37 9.95 2.72
CA GLY A 117 3.99 11.26 2.92
C GLY A 117 5.47 11.22 2.58
N ASN A 118 6.16 12.34 2.75
CA ASN A 118 7.62 12.43 2.64
C ASN A 118 8.19 11.92 1.31
N PHE A 119 7.51 12.22 0.20
CA PHE A 119 8.00 11.86 -1.13
C PHE A 119 9.10 12.81 -1.55
N ILE A 120 10.21 12.28 -2.04
CA ILE A 120 11.12 13.02 -2.91
C ILE A 120 10.36 13.29 -4.22
N ALA A 121 9.69 14.44 -4.28
CA ALA A 121 8.70 14.78 -5.29
C ALA A 121 9.33 15.30 -6.58
N GLY A 122 10.48 15.95 -6.47
CA GLY A 122 11.11 16.65 -7.58
C GLY A 122 12.47 17.23 -7.23
N VAL A 123 12.91 18.14 -8.09
CA VAL A 123 14.14 18.91 -7.93
C VAL A 123 13.81 20.37 -7.71
N LEU A 124 14.55 21.03 -6.82
CA LEU A 124 14.54 22.48 -6.64
C LEU A 124 15.92 23.03 -7.00
N ILE A 125 15.98 23.90 -8.00
CA ILE A 125 17.23 24.58 -8.39
C ILE A 125 17.49 25.74 -7.41
N GLN A 126 18.52 25.62 -6.58
CA GLN A 126 18.77 26.58 -5.50
C GLN A 126 19.00 28.00 -6.01
N ALA A 127 19.70 28.14 -7.14
CA ALA A 127 20.06 29.46 -7.69
C ALA A 127 18.85 30.28 -8.19
N THR A 128 17.79 29.62 -8.66
CA THR A 128 16.62 30.25 -9.27
C THR A 128 15.34 30.05 -8.48
N ASN A 129 15.37 29.19 -7.45
CA ASN A 129 14.20 28.68 -6.75
C ASN A 129 13.16 28.03 -7.69
N GLU A 130 13.63 27.50 -8.82
CA GLU A 130 12.78 26.81 -9.81
C GLU A 130 12.55 25.36 -9.36
N LYS A 131 11.29 25.00 -9.07
CA LYS A 131 10.87 23.62 -8.80
C LYS A 131 10.42 22.90 -10.07
N MET A 132 10.78 21.63 -10.20
CA MET A 132 10.37 20.80 -11.33
C MET A 132 10.24 19.32 -10.93
N SER A 133 9.47 18.55 -11.71
CA SER A 133 9.37 17.10 -11.51
C SER A 133 10.70 16.39 -11.84
N ILE A 134 10.90 15.18 -11.31
CA ILE A 134 12.06 14.33 -11.66
C ILE A 134 12.12 14.08 -13.17
N SER A 135 10.95 13.89 -13.79
CA SER A 135 10.79 13.74 -15.23
C SER A 135 11.32 14.93 -16.03
N GLU A 136 11.00 16.15 -15.59
CA GLU A 136 11.51 17.37 -16.22
C GLU A 136 13.01 17.55 -15.99
N ALA A 137 13.48 17.28 -14.78
CA ALA A 137 14.91 17.31 -14.46
C ALA A 137 15.72 16.31 -15.31
N LEU A 138 15.15 15.15 -15.63
CA LEU A 138 15.72 14.20 -16.58
C LEU A 138 15.77 14.78 -18.00
N ARG A 139 14.65 15.34 -18.50
CA ARG A 139 14.59 15.93 -19.85
C ARG A 139 15.59 17.07 -20.04
N ARG A 140 15.79 17.88 -19.01
CA ARG A 140 16.75 19.00 -19.00
C ARG A 140 18.19 18.58 -18.69
N ASN A 141 18.46 17.29 -18.51
CA ASN A 141 19.76 16.74 -18.13
C ASN A 141 20.32 17.28 -16.80
N ILE A 142 19.46 17.73 -15.89
CA ILE A 142 19.83 18.11 -14.52
C ILE A 142 20.11 16.85 -13.71
N LEU A 143 19.26 15.82 -13.87
CA LEU A 143 19.49 14.50 -13.30
C LEU A 143 19.98 13.53 -14.38
N ARG A 144 20.93 12.68 -14.01
CA ARG A 144 21.37 11.56 -14.86
C ARG A 144 20.23 10.56 -15.04
N PRO A 145 20.14 9.87 -16.21
CA PRO A 145 19.09 8.89 -16.47
C PRO A 145 18.92 7.82 -15.39
N GLY A 146 20.03 7.28 -14.86
CA GLY A 146 19.99 6.29 -13.79
C GLY A 146 19.37 6.82 -12.50
N THR A 147 19.82 7.98 -12.02
CA THR A 147 19.32 8.62 -10.79
C THR A 147 17.84 8.97 -10.92
N ALA A 148 17.43 9.57 -12.04
CA ALA A 148 16.04 9.92 -12.28
C ALA A 148 15.12 8.69 -12.32
N LEU A 149 15.54 7.62 -12.99
CA LEU A 149 14.76 6.38 -13.06
C LEU A 149 14.55 5.78 -11.68
N VAL A 150 15.59 5.71 -10.86
CA VAL A 150 15.50 5.15 -9.49
C VAL A 150 14.54 5.95 -8.62
N LEU A 151 14.56 7.28 -8.69
CA LEU A 151 13.62 8.12 -7.95
C LEU A 151 12.18 7.97 -8.45
N LEU A 152 11.97 7.88 -9.77
CA LEU A 152 10.64 7.63 -10.35
C LEU A 152 10.10 6.23 -9.99
N GLU A 153 10.96 5.20 -9.94
CA GLU A 153 10.57 3.87 -9.45
C GLU A 153 10.14 3.91 -7.99
N ALA A 154 10.85 4.67 -7.14
CA ALA A 154 10.46 4.87 -5.74
C ALA A 154 9.09 5.56 -5.63
N GLN A 155 8.83 6.60 -6.45
CA GLN A 155 7.51 7.23 -6.53
C GLN A 155 6.41 6.24 -6.95
N ALA A 156 6.63 5.48 -8.02
CA ALA A 156 5.69 4.46 -8.49
C ALA A 156 5.41 3.38 -7.43
N ALA A 157 6.44 2.91 -6.73
CA ALA A 157 6.34 1.88 -5.70
C ALA A 157 5.76 2.38 -4.37
N THR A 158 5.70 3.70 -4.17
CA THR A 158 5.06 4.35 -3.02
C THR A 158 3.69 4.92 -3.36
N GLY A 159 3.16 4.63 -4.54
CA GLY A 159 1.76 4.85 -4.87
C GLY A 159 1.51 5.85 -5.97
N PHE A 160 2.36 6.86 -6.17
CA PHE A 160 2.05 7.94 -7.10
C PHE A 160 3.31 8.52 -7.74
N ILE A 161 3.23 8.82 -9.03
CA ILE A 161 4.13 9.78 -9.67
C ILE A 161 3.69 11.18 -9.25
N ILE A 162 4.64 12.00 -8.79
CA ILE A 162 4.34 13.31 -8.23
C ILE A 162 4.67 14.39 -9.26
N ASP A 163 3.71 15.29 -9.51
CA ASP A 163 3.96 16.57 -10.15
C ASP A 163 4.01 17.66 -9.06
N PRO A 164 5.21 18.13 -8.65
CA PRO A 164 5.35 19.14 -7.61
C PRO A 164 4.94 20.55 -8.07
N VAL A 165 4.82 20.80 -9.37
CA VAL A 165 4.42 22.11 -9.90
C VAL A 165 2.90 22.25 -9.83
N GLN A 166 2.17 21.20 -10.18
CA GLN A 166 0.71 21.17 -10.11
C GLN A 166 0.16 20.62 -8.79
N ASN A 167 1.05 20.17 -7.90
CA ASN A 167 0.72 19.45 -6.66
C ASN A 167 -0.24 18.26 -6.89
N GLN A 168 0.08 17.44 -7.90
CA GLN A 168 -0.73 16.29 -8.28
C GLN A 168 -0.04 14.97 -7.97
N LYS A 169 -0.85 14.01 -7.53
CA LYS A 169 -0.50 12.61 -7.34
C LYS A 169 -1.16 11.80 -8.44
N LEU A 170 -0.36 11.24 -9.35
CA LEU A 170 -0.83 10.53 -10.54
C LEU A 170 -0.47 9.04 -10.46
N THR A 171 -1.32 8.18 -11.00
CA THR A 171 -0.92 6.81 -11.33
C THR A 171 0.15 6.81 -12.43
N VAL A 172 0.87 5.69 -12.60
CA VAL A 172 1.89 5.60 -13.67
C VAL A 172 1.26 5.77 -15.06
N GLU A 173 0.03 5.26 -15.25
CA GLU A 173 -0.73 5.42 -16.50
C GLU A 173 -1.14 6.88 -16.74
N GLU A 174 -1.66 7.57 -15.73
CA GLU A 174 -2.03 8.99 -15.85
C GLU A 174 -0.81 9.88 -16.15
N ALA A 175 0.31 9.66 -15.46
CA ALA A 175 1.55 10.39 -15.70
C ALA A 175 2.13 10.10 -17.11
N PHE A 176 1.98 8.88 -17.62
CA PHE A 176 2.35 8.55 -18.98
C PHE A 176 1.47 9.28 -20.01
N ALA A 177 0.15 9.29 -19.79
CA ALA A 177 -0.80 10.01 -20.63
C ALA A 177 -0.55 11.53 -20.64
N ALA A 178 -0.08 12.07 -19.51
CA ALA A 178 0.35 13.47 -19.37
C ALA A 178 1.72 13.76 -20.02
N GLY A 179 2.39 12.76 -20.61
CA GLY A 179 3.67 12.93 -21.30
C GLY A 179 4.86 13.14 -20.37
N MET A 180 4.77 12.72 -19.10
CA MET A 180 5.86 12.90 -18.13
C MET A 180 7.11 12.09 -18.51
N PHE A 181 6.97 10.95 -19.18
CA PHE A 181 8.11 10.11 -19.53
C PHE A 181 7.87 9.26 -20.79
N SER A 182 8.96 8.67 -21.30
CA SER A 182 8.94 7.85 -22.51
C SER A 182 8.24 6.49 -22.29
N ARG A 183 7.86 5.83 -23.39
CA ARG A 183 7.29 4.47 -23.34
C ARG A 183 8.24 3.45 -22.71
N GLU A 184 9.56 3.61 -22.89
CA GLU A 184 10.56 2.75 -22.25
C GLU A 184 10.52 2.90 -20.73
N THR A 185 10.47 4.14 -20.24
CA THR A 185 10.37 4.44 -18.81
C THR A 185 9.05 3.94 -18.24
N TYR A 186 7.94 4.13 -18.96
CA TYR A 186 6.62 3.65 -18.58
C TYR A 186 6.59 2.16 -18.25
N VAL A 187 7.22 1.31 -19.08
CA VAL A 187 7.27 -0.15 -18.84
C VAL A 187 8.02 -0.48 -17.55
N LYS A 188 9.11 0.24 -17.25
CA LYS A 188 9.89 0.05 -16.01
C LYS A 188 9.07 0.49 -14.79
N LEU A 189 8.39 1.64 -14.87
CA LEU A 189 7.56 2.16 -13.79
C LEU A 189 6.32 1.30 -13.50
N LEU A 190 5.72 0.68 -14.52
CA LEU A 190 4.66 -0.32 -14.30
C LEU A 190 5.16 -1.53 -13.49
N SER A 191 6.43 -1.92 -13.66
CA SER A 191 7.02 -3.00 -12.87
C SER A 191 7.19 -2.59 -11.40
N ALA A 192 7.56 -1.33 -11.14
CA ALA A 192 7.67 -0.78 -9.79
C ALA A 192 6.29 -0.56 -9.14
N GLU A 193 5.28 -0.13 -9.89
CA GLU A 193 3.89 0.07 -9.42
C GLU A 193 3.22 -1.24 -8.94
N ARG A 194 3.74 -2.41 -9.33
CA ARG A 194 3.32 -3.71 -8.76
C ARG A 194 3.59 -3.82 -7.26
N ALA A 195 4.53 -3.05 -6.72
CA ALA A 195 4.71 -2.94 -5.27
C ALA A 195 3.48 -2.36 -4.55
N VAL A 196 2.59 -1.68 -5.28
CA VAL A 196 1.33 -1.09 -4.79
C VAL A 196 0.13 -1.93 -5.18
N THR A 197 0.10 -2.41 -6.43
CA THR A 197 -1.05 -3.11 -7.01
C THR A 197 -1.03 -4.63 -6.76
N GLY A 198 0.12 -5.18 -6.40
CA GLY A 198 0.36 -6.61 -6.23
C GLY A 198 1.18 -7.20 -7.38
N TYR A 199 1.98 -8.21 -7.05
CA TYR A 199 2.63 -9.08 -8.03
C TYR A 199 1.76 -10.31 -8.26
N THR A 200 1.58 -10.73 -9.51
CA THR A 200 0.90 -11.99 -9.81
C THR A 200 1.87 -13.15 -9.63
N ASP A 201 1.60 -14.05 -8.70
CA ASP A 201 2.33 -15.31 -8.55
C ASP A 201 2.08 -16.21 -9.78
N PRO A 202 3.11 -16.59 -10.55
CA PRO A 202 2.94 -17.40 -11.76
C PRO A 202 2.39 -18.80 -11.49
N TYR A 203 2.51 -19.31 -10.25
CA TYR A 203 2.05 -20.67 -9.90
C TYR A 203 0.60 -20.70 -9.43
N SER A 204 0.20 -19.80 -8.53
CA SER A 204 -1.17 -19.77 -7.99
C SER A 204 -2.10 -18.80 -8.72
N GLY A 205 -1.56 -17.80 -9.42
CA GLY A 205 -2.31 -16.67 -9.98
C GLY A 205 -2.75 -15.65 -8.93
N GLU A 206 -2.39 -15.81 -7.67
CA GLU A 206 -2.74 -14.89 -6.59
C GLU A 206 -1.90 -13.60 -6.64
N GLN A 207 -2.48 -12.51 -6.13
CA GLN A 207 -1.76 -11.26 -5.92
C GLN A 207 -0.98 -11.34 -4.60
N ILE A 208 0.33 -11.13 -4.68
CA ILE A 208 1.25 -11.17 -3.53
C ILE A 208 1.92 -9.80 -3.34
N SER A 209 2.36 -9.53 -2.12
CA SER A 209 3.10 -8.31 -1.77
C SER A 209 4.49 -8.26 -2.42
N LEU A 210 5.08 -7.06 -2.41
CA LEU A 210 6.47 -6.85 -2.80
C LEU A 210 7.43 -7.81 -2.08
N PHE A 211 7.31 -7.91 -0.76
CA PHE A 211 8.16 -8.78 0.05
C PHE A 211 8.00 -10.27 -0.30
N GLN A 212 6.76 -10.73 -0.48
CA GLN A 212 6.51 -12.11 -0.89
C GLN A 212 7.04 -12.40 -2.30
N ALA A 213 7.01 -11.42 -3.20
CA ALA A 213 7.63 -11.53 -4.52
C ALA A 213 9.16 -11.64 -4.41
N MET A 214 9.80 -10.96 -3.46
CA MET A 214 11.24 -11.12 -3.18
C MET A 214 11.54 -12.53 -2.66
N GLN A 215 10.76 -13.04 -1.71
CA GLN A 215 10.97 -14.38 -1.15
C GLN A 215 10.81 -15.51 -2.17
N ARG A 216 10.16 -15.23 -3.31
CA ARG A 216 9.92 -16.17 -4.41
C ARG A 216 10.79 -15.87 -5.65
N ASP A 217 11.80 -15.01 -5.51
CA ASP A 217 12.72 -14.62 -6.58
C ASP A 217 12.03 -14.06 -7.85
N LEU A 218 10.82 -13.50 -7.70
CA LEU A 218 10.09 -12.88 -8.81
C LEU A 218 10.61 -11.46 -9.12
N ILE A 219 11.36 -10.88 -8.19
CA ILE A 219 12.03 -9.61 -8.33
C ILE A 219 13.46 -9.70 -7.79
N VAL A 220 14.37 -8.94 -8.38
CA VAL A 220 15.77 -8.89 -7.95
C VAL A 220 15.83 -8.34 -6.52
N HIS A 221 16.57 -9.04 -5.65
CA HIS A 221 16.60 -8.76 -4.21
C HIS A 221 16.95 -7.29 -3.88
N ASN A 222 18.05 -6.76 -4.42
CA ASN A 222 18.47 -5.36 -4.17
C ASN A 222 17.48 -4.33 -4.70
N HIS A 223 16.76 -4.65 -5.79
CA HIS A 223 15.68 -3.79 -6.29
C HIS A 223 14.50 -3.80 -5.30
N GLY A 224 14.12 -4.96 -4.78
CA GLY A 224 13.07 -5.11 -3.78
C GLY A 224 13.37 -4.38 -2.47
N ILE A 225 14.59 -4.51 -1.94
CA ILE A 225 15.08 -3.78 -0.75
C ILE A 225 14.86 -2.27 -0.92
N ARG A 226 15.30 -1.73 -2.07
CA ARG A 226 15.16 -0.30 -2.36
C ARG A 226 13.70 0.17 -2.36
N LEU A 227 12.79 -0.63 -2.93
CA LEU A 227 11.36 -0.28 -2.96
C LEU A 227 10.72 -0.40 -1.57
N LEU A 228 11.09 -1.40 -0.76
CA LEU A 228 10.62 -1.55 0.62
C LEU A 228 11.06 -0.37 1.48
N GLU A 229 12.32 0.05 1.35
CA GLU A 229 12.86 1.19 2.10
C GLU A 229 12.07 2.48 1.81
N ALA A 230 11.78 2.74 0.53
CA ALA A 230 10.95 3.88 0.14
C ALA A 230 9.51 3.77 0.69
N GLN A 231 8.91 2.59 0.73
CA GLN A 231 7.58 2.40 1.34
C GLN A 231 7.59 2.73 2.84
N ILE A 232 8.58 2.22 3.59
CA ILE A 232 8.71 2.48 5.03
C ILE A 232 8.90 3.98 5.28
N ALA A 233 9.83 4.62 4.58
CA ALA A 233 10.10 6.05 4.74
C ALA A 233 8.90 6.95 4.38
N THR A 234 8.01 6.47 3.50
CA THR A 234 6.80 7.19 3.08
C THR A 234 5.53 6.79 3.83
N GLY A 235 5.65 6.07 4.95
CA GLY A 235 4.56 5.83 5.90
C GLY A 235 4.23 4.38 6.22
N GLY A 236 4.92 3.42 5.62
CA GLY A 236 4.78 2.00 5.96
C GLY A 236 4.65 1.07 4.75
N ILE A 237 4.63 -0.23 5.03
CA ILE A 237 4.56 -1.28 4.01
C ILE A 237 3.20 -1.26 3.33
N ILE A 238 3.16 -1.40 2.01
CA ILE A 238 1.89 -1.38 1.27
C ILE A 238 1.24 -2.77 1.26
N ASP A 239 -0.04 -2.80 1.64
CA ASP A 239 -0.91 -3.96 1.46
C ASP A 239 -1.60 -3.88 0.07
N PRO A 240 -1.22 -4.72 -0.90
CA PRO A 240 -1.80 -4.66 -2.25
C PRO A 240 -3.26 -5.15 -2.31
N MET A 241 -3.68 -5.95 -1.33
CA MET A 241 -5.03 -6.49 -1.28
C MET A 241 -6.02 -5.42 -0.82
N HIS A 242 -5.66 -4.67 0.22
CA HIS A 242 -6.51 -3.65 0.83
C HIS A 242 -6.12 -2.21 0.45
N SER A 243 -5.12 -2.02 -0.41
CA SER A 243 -4.78 -0.76 -1.08
C SER A 243 -4.47 0.43 -0.15
N HIS A 244 -3.81 0.15 0.97
CA HIS A 244 -3.32 1.16 1.91
C HIS A 244 -2.02 0.67 2.57
N ARG A 245 -1.29 1.57 3.22
CA ARG A 245 -0.10 1.20 3.99
C ARG A 245 -0.49 0.65 5.34
N VAL A 246 0.29 -0.29 5.85
CA VAL A 246 0.11 -0.87 7.17
C VAL A 246 1.33 -0.59 8.04
N PRO A 247 1.15 -0.41 9.36
CA PRO A 247 2.27 -0.37 10.30
C PRO A 247 3.13 -1.64 10.20
N VAL A 248 4.41 -1.52 10.55
CA VAL A 248 5.38 -2.62 10.46
C VAL A 248 4.92 -3.86 11.24
N ASP A 249 4.37 -3.70 12.44
CA ASP A 249 3.86 -4.81 13.25
C ASP A 249 2.70 -5.57 12.57
N VAL A 250 1.84 -4.85 11.85
CA VAL A 250 0.75 -5.44 11.07
C VAL A 250 1.29 -6.11 9.81
N ALA A 251 2.31 -5.52 9.18
CA ALA A 251 3.00 -6.12 8.04
C ALA A 251 3.61 -7.48 8.39
N TYR A 252 4.20 -7.63 9.59
CA TYR A 252 4.70 -8.90 10.11
C TYR A 252 3.58 -9.94 10.23
N GLN A 253 2.46 -9.57 10.83
CA GLN A 253 1.32 -10.48 11.02
C GLN A 253 0.72 -10.96 9.69
N ARG A 254 0.78 -10.12 8.64
CA ARG A 254 0.28 -10.44 7.30
C ARG A 254 1.32 -11.10 6.39
N GLY A 255 2.58 -11.23 6.84
CA GLY A 255 3.68 -11.77 6.04
C GLY A 255 4.05 -10.88 4.84
N TYR A 256 3.81 -9.57 4.95
CA TYR A 256 4.24 -8.57 3.97
C TYR A 256 5.60 -7.95 4.31
N PHE A 257 6.14 -8.32 5.47
CA PHE A 257 7.45 -7.92 5.96
C PHE A 257 7.84 -8.91 7.08
N ASP A 258 9.11 -8.93 7.48
CA ASP A 258 9.56 -9.72 8.63
C ASP A 258 10.69 -9.04 9.42
N HIS A 259 11.00 -9.60 10.59
CA HIS A 259 12.03 -9.05 11.46
C HIS A 259 13.45 -9.13 10.86
N GLU A 260 13.72 -10.11 10.00
CA GLU A 260 15.02 -10.24 9.35
C GLU A 260 15.25 -9.09 8.37
N MET A 261 14.28 -8.86 7.48
CA MET A 261 14.32 -7.73 6.55
C MET A 261 14.32 -6.39 7.26
N ASN A 262 13.62 -6.25 8.39
CA ASN A 262 13.69 -5.03 9.19
C ASN A 262 15.11 -4.74 9.68
N ARG A 263 15.83 -5.77 10.16
CA ARG A 263 17.23 -5.62 10.57
C ARG A 263 18.16 -5.29 9.41
N VAL A 264 17.88 -5.82 8.22
CA VAL A 264 18.62 -5.46 6.99
C VAL A 264 18.44 -3.98 6.69
N LEU A 265 17.19 -3.48 6.72
CA LEU A 265 16.91 -2.07 6.40
C LEU A 265 17.38 -1.08 7.49
N GLU A 266 17.48 -1.52 8.74
CA GLU A 266 18.07 -0.73 9.83
C GLU A 266 19.59 -0.60 9.74
N ASP A 267 20.27 -1.53 9.05
CA ASP A 267 21.72 -1.50 8.84
C ASP A 267 22.07 -0.74 7.54
N PRO A 268 22.70 0.45 7.61
CA PRO A 268 23.07 1.25 6.44
C PRO A 268 24.33 0.70 5.75
N SER A 269 24.29 -0.59 5.39
CA SER A 269 25.29 -1.28 4.58
C SER A 269 25.19 -0.88 3.11
N ASP A 270 26.15 -1.32 2.28
CA ASP A 270 26.13 -1.02 0.84
C ASP A 270 24.94 -1.68 0.12
N ASP A 271 24.37 -2.74 0.68
CA ASP A 271 23.22 -3.45 0.09
C ASP A 271 21.90 -2.65 0.22
N THR A 272 21.81 -1.70 1.16
CA THR A 272 20.63 -0.84 1.37
C THR A 272 20.75 0.55 0.75
N LYS A 273 21.96 0.96 0.35
CA LYS A 273 22.23 2.27 -0.28
C LYS A 273 21.87 2.28 -1.78
N GLY A 274 20.57 2.16 -2.05
CA GLY A 274 20.03 2.04 -3.40
C GLY A 274 19.84 3.36 -4.16
N PHE A 275 20.04 4.52 -3.51
CA PHE A 275 19.83 5.86 -4.06
C PHE A 275 21.13 6.62 -4.19
N PHE A 276 21.19 7.58 -5.12
CA PHE A 276 22.41 8.34 -5.41
C PHE A 276 22.15 9.84 -5.20
N ASP A 277 22.98 10.49 -4.38
CA ASP A 277 22.95 11.94 -4.23
C ASP A 277 23.78 12.61 -5.35
N PRO A 278 23.16 13.37 -6.26
CA PRO A 278 23.86 14.05 -7.34
C PRO A 278 24.82 15.16 -6.88
N ASN A 279 24.69 15.67 -5.65
CA ASN A 279 25.54 16.75 -5.13
C ASN A 279 26.87 16.22 -4.55
N THR A 280 26.78 15.18 -3.73
CA THR A 280 27.93 14.59 -3.03
C THR A 280 28.54 13.40 -3.77
N HIS A 281 27.82 12.85 -4.76
CA HIS A 281 28.17 11.62 -5.47
C HIS A 281 28.25 10.36 -4.58
N GLU A 282 27.48 10.35 -3.48
CA GLU A 282 27.40 9.23 -2.54
C GLU A 282 26.19 8.35 -2.83
N ASN A 283 26.33 7.04 -2.56
CA ASN A 283 25.18 6.15 -2.46
C ASN A 283 24.60 6.27 -1.05
N LEU A 284 23.29 6.43 -0.98
CA LEU A 284 22.52 6.65 0.24
C LEU A 284 21.31 5.72 0.27
N THR A 285 20.77 5.51 1.46
CA THR A 285 19.43 4.97 1.62
C THR A 285 18.38 6.05 1.24
N TYR A 286 17.14 5.67 0.96
CA TYR A 286 16.04 6.63 0.68
C TYR A 286 15.88 7.65 1.80
N LEU A 287 15.87 7.18 3.06
CA LEU A 287 15.70 8.07 4.21
C LEU A 287 16.83 9.10 4.31
N GLN A 288 18.08 8.66 4.11
CA GLN A 288 19.24 9.56 4.11
C GLN A 288 19.18 10.60 2.98
N LEU A 289 18.70 10.22 1.80
CA LEU A 289 18.52 11.18 0.70
C LEU A 289 17.35 12.14 0.96
N LEU A 290 16.27 11.65 1.55
CA LEU A 290 15.11 12.45 1.95
C LEU A 290 15.49 13.49 3.00
N GLU A 291 16.34 13.15 3.98
CA GLU A 291 16.87 14.10 4.98
C GLU A 291 17.71 15.23 4.38
N ARG A 292 18.25 15.04 3.16
CA ARG A 292 18.96 16.08 2.38
C ARG A 292 18.02 16.91 1.51
N CYS A 293 16.75 16.53 1.39
CA CYS A 293 15.76 17.31 0.66
C CYS A 293 15.23 18.46 1.52
N VAL A 294 14.65 19.47 0.87
CA VAL A 294 13.95 20.57 1.54
C VAL A 294 12.46 20.47 1.28
N GLU A 295 11.67 20.84 2.29
CA GLU A 295 10.23 20.92 2.13
C GLU A 295 9.85 22.20 1.37
N ASP A 296 9.06 22.04 0.31
CA ASP A 296 8.45 23.16 -0.41
C ASP A 296 7.31 23.75 0.44
N PRO A 297 7.40 25.01 0.90
CA PRO A 297 6.42 25.59 1.82
C PRO A 297 5.01 25.71 1.21
N GLU A 298 4.87 25.70 -0.11
CA GLU A 298 3.57 25.79 -0.78
C GLU A 298 2.82 24.45 -0.81
N THR A 299 3.55 23.33 -0.90
CA THR A 299 2.98 22.02 -1.17
C THR A 299 3.22 20.99 -0.07
N GLY A 300 4.19 21.24 0.82
CA GLY A 300 4.67 20.27 1.82
C GLY A 300 5.43 19.08 1.22
N LEU A 301 5.81 19.17 -0.06
CA LEU A 301 6.55 18.11 -0.76
C LEU A 301 8.06 18.27 -0.55
N TYR A 302 8.78 17.16 -0.44
CA TYR A 302 10.24 17.21 -0.32
C TYR A 302 10.89 17.28 -1.70
N MET A 303 11.80 18.23 -1.85
CA MET A 303 12.47 18.56 -3.10
C MET A 303 13.96 18.36 -2.94
N LEU A 304 14.56 17.59 -3.84
CA LEU A 304 16.01 17.42 -3.89
C LEU A 304 16.64 18.71 -4.41
N GLN A 305 17.46 19.36 -3.60
CA GLN A 305 18.12 20.60 -4.00
C GLN A 305 19.30 20.31 -4.92
N ILE A 306 19.42 21.07 -6.01
CA ILE A 306 20.53 21.02 -6.99
C ILE A 306 21.04 22.44 -7.24
#